data_AF-A0A0P1GHZ9-F1
#
_entry.id   AF-A0A0P1GHZ9-F1
#
_cell.length_a   1.000
_cell.length_b   1.000
_cell.length_c   1.000
_cell.angle_alpha   90.00
_cell.angle_beta   90.00
_cell.angle_gamma   90.00
#
_symmetry.space_group_name_H-M   'P 1'
#
loop_
_entity.id
_entity.type
_entity.pdbx_description
1 polymer ?
#
loop_
_entity_poly.entity_id
_entity_poly.type
_entity_poly.pdbx_seq_one_letter_code
_entity_poly.pdbx_strand_id
1 'polypeptide(L)'
;MLRSVLAMFGVLLWASAAQAQWATIDDPVADRHAAQVCSTGKEKVCFELSCQGGAPLTWRMASEDVIDMVVAPSVRVLIFVGARLAGELEFQQTMPGEYEAPLEKWHEEGLKRLKEGASAELRLWFDGEQPPQIHRLGLRGSRDALTAVETACTKPDFEAREVARRTSQNPLVEILGDMKEACDALGGELRPREGLAEAIDIDGQDPIDLRVNHARAECSAVSNMVCGPSGCLTSLWLGLEGGDYRQAYEGNVQDLRMVMPGIVEMELVGEACDLAAGAKCKRRYALVGDRLELLAP
;
A
#
# COMPACT_ATOMS: atom_id res chain seq x y z
N MET A 1 2.22 -67.78 -16.92
CA MET A 1 0.92 -67.39 -16.37
C MET A 1 1.16 -66.25 -15.38
N LEU A 2 0.83 -65.03 -15.83
CA LEU A 2 0.93 -63.76 -15.12
C LEU A 2 -0.14 -63.66 -14.03
N ARG A 3 0.22 -63.14 -12.85
CA ARG A 3 -0.71 -62.36 -12.00
C ARG A 3 0.07 -61.24 -11.31
N SER A 4 0.15 -60.10 -11.98
CA SER A 4 0.55 -58.82 -11.38
C SER A 4 -0.63 -58.26 -10.59
N VAL A 5 -0.42 -58.02 -9.29
CA VAL A 5 -1.37 -57.29 -8.44
C VAL A 5 -0.98 -55.81 -8.51
N LEU A 6 -1.75 -55.04 -9.29
CA LEU A 6 -1.62 -53.59 -9.36
C LEU A 6 -2.36 -53.01 -8.14
N ALA A 7 -1.62 -52.50 -7.15
CA ALA A 7 -2.19 -51.75 -6.05
C ALA A 7 -2.41 -50.29 -6.50
N MET A 8 -3.67 -49.96 -6.79
CA MET A 8 -4.11 -48.63 -7.18
C MET A 8 -4.24 -47.78 -5.91
N PHE A 9 -3.22 -46.97 -5.60
CA PHE A 9 -3.33 -45.92 -4.60
C PHE A 9 -4.22 -44.81 -5.17
N GLY A 10 -5.49 -44.82 -4.78
CA GLY A 10 -6.42 -43.74 -5.06
C GLY A 10 -6.00 -42.49 -4.29
N VAL A 11 -5.48 -41.49 -5.00
CA VAL A 11 -5.38 -40.12 -4.50
C VAL A 11 -6.81 -39.59 -4.39
N LEU A 12 -7.37 -39.64 -3.18
CA LEU A 12 -8.58 -38.91 -2.83
C LEU A 12 -8.19 -37.43 -2.76
N LEU A 13 -8.36 -36.72 -3.87
CA LEU A 13 -8.45 -35.26 -3.87
C LEU A 13 -9.71 -34.91 -3.07
N TRP A 14 -9.53 -34.55 -1.81
CA TRP A 14 -10.58 -33.92 -1.02
C TRP A 14 -10.84 -32.55 -1.64
N ALA A 15 -11.83 -32.49 -2.53
CA ALA A 15 -12.52 -31.25 -2.81
C ALA A 15 -13.27 -30.86 -1.53
N SER A 16 -12.54 -30.20 -0.62
CA SER A 16 -13.14 -29.53 0.53
C SER A 16 -14.18 -28.57 -0.01
N ALA A 17 -15.46 -28.89 0.21
CA ALA A 17 -16.54 -27.97 -0.07
C ALA A 17 -16.18 -26.64 0.60
N ALA A 18 -16.01 -25.59 -0.22
CA ALA A 18 -15.62 -24.26 0.22
C ALA A 18 -16.63 -23.75 1.26
N GLN A 19 -16.32 -23.96 2.53
CA GLN A 19 -17.07 -23.37 3.63
C GLN A 19 -16.60 -21.93 3.78
N ALA A 20 -17.52 -21.03 4.12
CA ALA A 20 -17.28 -19.61 4.41
C ALA A 20 -16.52 -19.43 5.74
N GLN A 21 -15.45 -20.19 5.94
CA GLN A 21 -14.66 -20.25 7.14
C GLN A 21 -13.20 -20.24 6.75
N TRP A 22 -12.38 -19.71 7.64
CA TRP A 22 -10.95 -19.73 7.47
C TRP A 22 -10.43 -21.15 7.66
N ALA A 23 -9.52 -21.54 6.78
CA ALA A 23 -8.80 -22.79 6.84
C ALA A 23 -7.29 -22.53 6.80
N THR A 24 -6.54 -23.37 7.52
CA THR A 24 -5.10 -23.47 7.35
C THR A 24 -4.82 -24.41 6.19
N ILE A 25 -4.01 -23.95 5.24
CA ILE A 25 -3.48 -24.77 4.15
C ILE A 25 -1.99 -24.91 4.43
N ASP A 26 -1.54 -26.16 4.48
CA ASP A 26 -0.14 -26.52 4.63
C ASP A 26 0.20 -27.48 3.49
N ASP A 27 1.02 -27.03 2.55
CA ASP A 27 1.47 -27.81 1.40
C ASP A 27 3.00 -27.98 1.47
N PRO A 28 3.48 -29.11 2.00
CA PRO A 28 4.91 -29.39 2.13
C PRO A 28 5.62 -29.56 0.78
N VAL A 29 4.90 -29.87 -0.29
CA VAL A 29 5.49 -30.04 -1.63
C VAL A 29 5.76 -28.68 -2.25
N ALA A 30 4.82 -27.75 -2.08
CA ALA A 30 4.97 -26.37 -2.53
C ALA A 30 5.72 -25.46 -1.55
N ASP A 31 6.08 -25.98 -0.36
CA ASP A 31 6.61 -25.21 0.78
C ASP A 31 5.73 -23.99 1.08
N ARG A 32 4.41 -24.21 1.17
CA ARG A 32 3.41 -23.15 1.31
C ARG A 32 2.60 -23.30 2.58
N HIS A 33 2.52 -22.21 3.34
CA HIS A 33 1.64 -22.08 4.49
C HIS A 33 0.68 -20.92 4.28
N ALA A 34 -0.61 -21.16 4.43
CA ALA A 34 -1.64 -20.15 4.18
C ALA A 34 -2.79 -20.21 5.18
N ALA A 35 -3.35 -19.05 5.48
CA ALA A 35 -4.66 -18.89 6.10
C ALA A 35 -5.60 -18.32 5.03
N GLN A 36 -6.61 -19.09 4.63
CA GLN A 36 -7.47 -18.76 3.48
C GLN A 36 -8.95 -18.78 3.84
N VAL A 37 -9.72 -17.86 3.26
CA VAL A 37 -11.19 -17.88 3.25
C VAL A 37 -11.71 -17.49 1.88
N CYS A 38 -12.79 -18.11 1.41
CA CYS A 38 -13.44 -17.74 0.16
C CYS A 38 -14.86 -17.20 0.40
N SER A 39 -15.26 -16.21 -0.39
CA SER A 39 -16.62 -15.68 -0.37
C SER A 39 -17.64 -16.73 -0.79
N THR A 40 -18.84 -16.63 -0.25
CA THR A 40 -19.99 -17.44 -0.72
C THR A 40 -20.68 -16.73 -1.87
N GLY A 41 -20.92 -17.43 -2.98
CA GLY A 41 -21.60 -16.84 -4.13
C GLY A 41 -21.34 -17.62 -5.41
N LYS A 42 -21.84 -17.09 -6.53
CA LYS A 42 -21.47 -17.55 -7.88
C LYS A 42 -20.05 -17.09 -8.23
N GLU A 43 -19.76 -15.83 -7.91
CA GLU A 43 -18.41 -15.27 -7.94
C GLU A 43 -17.72 -15.58 -6.61
N LYS A 44 -16.58 -16.27 -6.68
CA LYS A 44 -15.79 -16.58 -5.49
C LYS A 44 -14.52 -15.78 -5.50
N VAL A 45 -14.33 -14.98 -4.46
CA VAL A 45 -13.05 -14.35 -4.14
C VAL A 45 -12.47 -15.08 -2.94
N CYS A 46 -11.30 -15.67 -3.13
CA CYS A 46 -10.50 -16.27 -2.07
C CYS A 46 -9.45 -15.27 -1.61
N PHE A 47 -9.49 -14.96 -0.32
CA PHE A 47 -8.60 -14.02 0.34
C PHE A 47 -7.72 -14.77 1.32
N GLU A 48 -6.42 -14.47 1.30
CA GLU A 48 -5.41 -15.28 1.96
C GLU A 48 -4.26 -14.44 2.51
N LEU A 49 -3.75 -14.86 3.66
CA LEU A 49 -2.42 -14.49 4.15
C LEU A 49 -1.52 -15.72 4.06
N SER A 50 -0.39 -15.64 3.38
CA SER A 50 0.48 -16.79 3.19
C SER A 50 1.95 -16.47 2.98
N CYS A 51 2.77 -17.51 3.04
CA CYS A 51 4.14 -17.52 2.57
C CYS A 51 4.40 -18.77 1.71
N GLN A 52 5.41 -18.69 0.84
CA GLN A 52 5.85 -19.80 0.00
C GLN A 52 7.38 -19.77 -0.18
N GLY A 53 8.04 -20.93 -0.13
CA GLY A 53 9.46 -21.04 -0.47
C GLY A 53 10.38 -20.22 0.44
N GLY A 54 10.03 -20.09 1.73
CA GLY A 54 10.71 -19.24 2.70
C GLY A 54 10.52 -17.72 2.52
N ALA A 55 9.71 -17.27 1.56
CA ALA A 55 9.35 -15.86 1.42
C ALA A 55 8.60 -15.34 2.67
N PRO A 56 8.66 -14.03 2.97
CA PRO A 56 7.90 -13.48 4.08
C PRO A 56 6.38 -13.49 3.81
N LEU A 57 5.59 -13.33 4.87
CA LEU A 57 4.13 -13.20 4.78
C LEU A 57 3.70 -12.13 3.77
N THR A 58 2.73 -12.48 2.93
CA THR A 58 2.11 -11.60 1.94
C THR A 58 0.61 -11.86 1.90
N TRP A 59 -0.17 -10.87 1.46
CA TRP A 59 -1.58 -11.07 1.16
C TRP A 59 -1.72 -11.61 -0.27
N ARG A 60 -2.60 -12.58 -0.45
CA ARG A 60 -2.99 -13.10 -1.76
C ARG A 60 -4.49 -12.98 -1.93
N MET A 61 -4.90 -12.74 -3.16
CA MET A 61 -6.30 -12.79 -3.55
C MET A 61 -6.42 -13.49 -4.90
N ALA A 62 -7.36 -14.43 -5.00
CA ALA A 62 -7.66 -15.12 -6.25
C ALA A 62 -9.17 -15.11 -6.46
N SER A 63 -9.60 -15.07 -7.73
CA SER A 63 -11.01 -15.17 -8.06
C SER A 63 -11.30 -16.34 -8.98
N GLU A 64 -12.38 -17.07 -8.68
CA GLU A 64 -13.07 -17.93 -9.64
C GLU A 64 -14.27 -17.13 -10.18
N ASP A 65 -14.35 -17.01 -11.50
CA ASP A 65 -15.49 -16.45 -12.24
C ASP A 65 -15.77 -14.93 -12.08
N VAL A 66 -14.83 -14.14 -11.56
CA VAL A 66 -14.90 -12.66 -11.57
C VAL A 66 -14.16 -12.11 -12.79
N ILE A 67 -14.88 -11.84 -13.88
CA ILE A 67 -14.28 -11.44 -15.17
C ILE A 67 -13.43 -10.17 -15.04
N ASP A 68 -13.87 -9.20 -14.24
CA ASP A 68 -13.14 -7.93 -14.05
C ASP A 68 -11.76 -8.15 -13.41
N MET A 69 -11.64 -9.15 -12.51
CA MET A 69 -10.38 -9.57 -11.90
C MET A 69 -9.46 -10.35 -12.85
N VAL A 70 -9.93 -10.80 -14.00
CA VAL A 70 -9.04 -11.48 -14.96
C VAL A 70 -8.17 -10.46 -15.69
N VAL A 71 -8.68 -9.24 -15.89
CA VAL A 71 -8.05 -8.22 -16.74
C VAL A 71 -7.53 -6.99 -15.99
N ALA A 72 -7.95 -6.77 -14.73
CA ALA A 72 -7.50 -5.63 -13.95
C ALA A 72 -6.01 -5.79 -13.55
N PRO A 73 -5.13 -4.83 -13.87
CA PRO A 73 -3.72 -4.91 -13.50
C PRO A 73 -3.49 -4.77 -11.99
N SER A 74 -4.38 -4.03 -11.30
CA SER A 74 -4.40 -3.91 -9.85
C SER A 74 -5.82 -3.94 -9.30
N VAL A 75 -5.95 -4.19 -8.00
CA VAL A 75 -7.23 -4.13 -7.27
C VAL A 75 -7.00 -3.44 -5.94
N ARG A 76 -7.70 -2.34 -5.71
CA ARG A 76 -7.74 -1.71 -4.40
C ARG A 76 -8.77 -2.41 -3.52
N VAL A 77 -8.39 -2.78 -2.31
CA VAL A 77 -9.25 -3.51 -1.37
C VAL A 77 -9.30 -2.80 -0.02
N LEU A 78 -10.50 -2.41 0.40
CA LEU A 78 -10.77 -2.02 1.79
C LEU A 78 -11.39 -3.19 2.56
N ILE A 79 -10.80 -3.50 3.70
CA ILE A 79 -11.23 -4.60 4.58
C ILE A 79 -11.96 -4.01 5.78
N PHE A 80 -13.22 -4.38 5.96
CA PHE A 80 -14.02 -4.00 7.13
C PHE A 80 -14.29 -5.20 8.02
N VAL A 81 -14.13 -5.04 9.33
CA VAL A 81 -14.57 -6.02 10.34
C VAL A 81 -15.67 -5.36 11.18
N GLY A 82 -16.92 -5.77 10.93
CA GLY A 82 -18.08 -5.02 11.37
C GLY A 82 -18.10 -3.62 10.74
N ALA A 83 -18.24 -2.58 11.56
CA ALA A 83 -18.26 -1.17 11.10
C ALA A 83 -16.87 -0.50 11.08
N ARG A 84 -15.79 -1.23 11.36
CA ARG A 84 -14.44 -0.67 11.51
C ARG A 84 -13.56 -1.10 10.35
N LEU A 85 -12.82 -0.14 9.77
CA LEU A 85 -11.75 -0.45 8.82
C LEU A 85 -10.67 -1.26 9.55
N ALA A 86 -10.30 -2.40 8.95
CA ALA A 86 -9.21 -3.26 9.40
C ALA A 86 -7.94 -3.01 8.59
N GLY A 87 -8.06 -2.68 7.30
CA GLY A 87 -6.91 -2.35 6.47
C GLY A 87 -7.30 -1.97 5.06
N GLU A 88 -6.32 -1.45 4.34
CA GLU A 88 -6.38 -1.12 2.92
C GLU A 88 -5.22 -1.84 2.23
N LEU A 89 -5.49 -2.52 1.13
CA LEU A 89 -4.50 -3.26 0.35
C LEU A 89 -4.58 -2.83 -1.10
N GLU A 90 -3.43 -2.59 -1.71
CA GLU A 90 -3.30 -2.44 -3.16
C GLU A 90 -2.70 -3.73 -3.72
N PHE A 91 -3.54 -4.51 -4.39
CA PHE A 91 -3.17 -5.79 -4.97
C PHE A 91 -2.65 -5.60 -6.39
N GLN A 92 -1.54 -6.25 -6.73
CA GLN A 92 -0.97 -6.27 -8.07
C GLN A 92 -1.18 -7.65 -8.70
N GLN A 93 -1.55 -7.69 -9.99
CA GLN A 93 -1.78 -8.94 -10.70
C GLN A 93 -0.45 -9.68 -10.89
N THR A 94 -0.39 -10.94 -10.45
CA THR A 94 0.76 -11.83 -10.64
C THR A 94 0.52 -12.84 -11.75
N MET A 95 -0.73 -13.31 -11.87
CA MET A 95 -1.25 -14.10 -12.98
C MET A 95 -2.71 -13.69 -13.24
N PRO A 96 -3.30 -13.99 -14.40
CA PRO A 96 -4.71 -13.67 -14.66
C PRO A 96 -5.63 -14.21 -13.56
N GLY A 97 -6.32 -13.31 -12.84
CA GLY A 97 -7.18 -13.65 -11.71
C GLY A 97 -6.48 -13.91 -10.37
N GLU A 98 -5.16 -13.80 -10.30
CA GLU A 98 -4.35 -13.94 -9.08
C GLU A 98 -3.56 -12.68 -8.76
N TYR A 99 -3.60 -12.30 -7.49
CA TYR A 99 -3.11 -11.03 -7.01
C TYR A 99 -2.31 -11.17 -5.73
N GLU A 100 -1.33 -10.29 -5.55
CA GLU A 100 -0.55 -10.18 -4.32
C GLU A 100 -0.50 -8.73 -3.82
N ALA A 101 -0.55 -8.56 -2.51
CA ALA A 101 -0.34 -7.28 -1.84
C ALA A 101 0.61 -7.47 -0.66
N PRO A 102 1.56 -6.57 -0.43
CA PRO A 102 2.51 -6.71 0.65
C PRO A 102 1.83 -6.61 2.03
N LEU A 103 2.34 -7.37 3.00
CA LEU A 103 2.02 -7.12 4.40
C LEU A 103 2.89 -5.98 4.92
N GLU A 104 2.24 -4.94 5.47
CA GLU A 104 2.87 -3.73 5.97
C GLU A 104 2.61 -3.56 7.46
N LYS A 105 3.44 -2.78 8.15
CA LYS A 105 3.36 -2.65 9.62
C LYS A 105 1.99 -2.15 10.10
N TRP A 106 1.36 -1.23 9.37
CA TRP A 106 0.05 -0.71 9.75
C TRP A 106 -1.09 -1.74 9.58
N HIS A 107 -0.87 -2.85 8.87
CA HIS A 107 -1.85 -3.94 8.74
C HIS A 107 -1.94 -4.83 10.01
N GLU A 108 -0.99 -4.74 10.95
CA GLU A 108 -0.97 -5.63 12.13
C GLU A 108 -2.20 -5.46 13.03
N GLU A 109 -2.70 -4.24 13.21
CA GLU A 109 -3.94 -3.98 13.97
C GLU A 109 -5.17 -4.52 13.22
N GLY A 110 -5.13 -4.50 11.88
CA GLY A 110 -6.12 -5.14 11.02
C GLY A 110 -6.17 -6.65 11.19
N LEU A 111 -5.00 -7.29 11.20
CA LEU A 111 -4.86 -8.73 11.44
C LEU A 111 -5.45 -9.13 12.80
N LYS A 112 -5.18 -8.34 13.85
CA LYS A 112 -5.78 -8.57 15.16
C LYS A 112 -7.31 -8.53 15.11
N ARG A 113 -7.89 -7.56 14.40
CA ARG A 113 -9.35 -7.45 14.21
C ARG A 113 -9.92 -8.64 13.46
N LEU A 114 -9.24 -9.12 12.43
CA LEU A 114 -9.67 -10.32 11.70
C LEU A 114 -9.74 -11.54 12.63
N LYS A 115 -8.79 -11.71 13.56
CA LYS A 115 -8.78 -12.82 14.55
C LYS A 115 -9.83 -12.70 15.67
N GLU A 116 -10.36 -11.51 15.89
CA GLU A 116 -11.31 -11.19 16.96
C GLU A 116 -12.75 -11.02 16.46
N GLY A 117 -12.92 -10.76 15.16
CA GLY A 117 -14.20 -10.49 14.53
C GLY A 117 -15.04 -11.74 14.23
N ALA A 118 -16.31 -11.49 13.86
CA ALA A 118 -17.25 -12.54 13.44
C ALA A 118 -17.44 -12.59 11.90
N SER A 119 -17.37 -11.44 11.24
CA SER A 119 -17.54 -11.28 9.79
C SER A 119 -16.69 -10.14 9.26
N ALA A 120 -16.26 -10.25 8.01
CA ALA A 120 -15.60 -9.19 7.27
C ALA A 120 -16.32 -8.88 5.96
N GLU A 121 -16.17 -7.64 5.48
CA GLU A 121 -16.53 -7.23 4.14
C GLU A 121 -15.27 -6.74 3.42
N LEU A 122 -15.02 -7.29 2.22
CA LEU A 122 -14.06 -6.77 1.28
C LEU A 122 -14.78 -5.86 0.30
N ARG A 123 -14.26 -4.65 0.09
CA ARG A 123 -14.73 -3.73 -0.95
C ARG A 123 -13.62 -3.59 -1.98
N LEU A 124 -13.88 -4.05 -3.20
CA LEU A 124 -12.91 -4.15 -4.28
C LEU A 124 -13.21 -3.09 -5.34
N TRP A 125 -12.16 -2.37 -5.77
CA TRP A 125 -12.19 -1.48 -6.93
C TRP A 125 -11.21 -1.99 -7.98
N PHE A 126 -11.70 -2.25 -9.18
CA PHE A 126 -10.91 -2.65 -10.36
C PHE A 126 -10.58 -1.45 -11.25
N ASP A 127 -11.45 -0.44 -11.21
CA ASP A 127 -11.28 0.88 -11.78
C ASP A 127 -11.79 1.92 -10.76
N GLY A 128 -11.30 3.16 -10.86
CA GLY A 128 -11.66 4.23 -9.93
C GLY A 128 -13.04 4.84 -10.16
N GLU A 129 -13.75 4.44 -11.22
CA GLU A 129 -14.99 5.07 -11.68
C GLU A 129 -16.24 4.30 -11.21
N GLN A 130 -16.11 3.00 -10.99
CA GLN A 130 -17.22 2.13 -10.61
C GLN A 130 -17.39 2.01 -9.08
N PRO A 131 -18.64 1.78 -8.60
CA PRO A 131 -18.85 1.43 -7.20
C PRO A 131 -18.13 0.13 -6.85
N PRO A 132 -17.67 -0.04 -5.60
CA PRO A 132 -16.94 -1.24 -5.22
C PRO A 132 -17.81 -2.49 -5.33
N GLN A 133 -17.20 -3.59 -5.76
CA GLN A 133 -17.78 -4.92 -5.54
C GLN A 133 -17.60 -5.32 -4.08
N ILE A 134 -18.66 -5.85 -3.46
CA ILE A 134 -18.68 -6.17 -2.03
C ILE A 134 -18.73 -7.68 -1.85
N HIS A 135 -17.67 -8.24 -1.25
CA HIS A 135 -17.58 -9.66 -0.90
C HIS A 135 -17.61 -9.85 0.61
N ARG A 136 -18.53 -10.70 1.08
CA ARG A 136 -18.64 -11.00 2.52
C ARG A 136 -17.89 -12.28 2.86
N LEU A 137 -17.14 -12.23 3.94
CA LEU A 137 -16.34 -13.33 4.46
C LEU A 137 -16.75 -13.65 5.90
N GLY A 138 -16.92 -14.94 6.20
CA GLY A 138 -17.02 -15.39 7.59
C GLY A 138 -15.65 -15.38 8.24
N LEU A 139 -15.57 -14.96 9.52
CA LEU A 139 -14.32 -14.99 10.29
C LEU A 139 -14.23 -16.19 11.23
N ARG A 140 -15.11 -17.19 11.09
CA ARG A 140 -15.00 -18.44 11.84
C ARG A 140 -13.68 -19.13 11.49
N GLY A 141 -12.92 -19.56 12.50
CA GLY A 141 -11.61 -20.20 12.34
C GLY A 141 -10.46 -19.23 12.02
N SER A 142 -10.74 -17.93 11.83
CA SER A 142 -9.72 -16.94 11.42
C SER A 142 -8.59 -16.84 12.43
N ARG A 143 -8.91 -16.84 13.73
CA ARG A 143 -7.93 -16.79 14.81
C ARG A 143 -6.90 -17.91 14.68
N ASP A 144 -7.36 -19.14 14.59
CA ASP A 144 -6.49 -20.32 14.58
C ASP A 144 -5.69 -20.35 13.28
N ALA A 145 -6.34 -20.10 12.13
CA ALA A 145 -5.67 -20.12 10.83
C ALA A 145 -4.61 -19.01 10.69
N LEU A 146 -4.95 -17.77 11.03
CA LEU A 146 -4.02 -16.63 10.96
C LEU A 146 -2.88 -16.78 11.97
N THR A 147 -3.15 -17.30 13.17
CA THR A 147 -2.08 -17.55 14.16
C THR A 147 -1.14 -18.66 13.69
N ALA A 148 -1.68 -19.71 13.07
CA ALA A 148 -0.86 -20.79 12.52
C ALA A 148 0.09 -20.28 11.43
N VAL A 149 -0.40 -19.48 10.47
CA VAL A 149 0.44 -18.97 9.39
C VAL A 149 1.46 -17.94 9.89
N GLU A 150 1.10 -17.07 10.86
CA GLU A 150 2.07 -16.15 11.48
C GLU A 150 3.17 -16.87 12.28
N THR A 151 2.89 -18.09 12.76
CA THR A 151 3.88 -18.91 13.46
C THR A 151 4.80 -19.64 12.48
N ALA A 152 4.25 -20.10 11.35
CA ALA A 152 5.00 -20.85 10.34
C ALA A 152 5.85 -19.95 9.44
N CYS A 153 5.39 -18.73 9.15
CA CYS A 153 6.00 -17.83 8.20
C CYS A 153 6.79 -16.70 8.86
N THR A 154 7.88 -16.29 8.20
CA THR A 154 8.64 -15.10 8.59
C THR A 154 7.83 -13.83 8.29
N LYS A 155 7.79 -12.88 9.24
CA LYS A 155 7.24 -11.55 8.96
C LYS A 155 8.14 -10.78 7.99
N PRO A 156 7.60 -9.90 7.14
CA PRO A 156 8.43 -9.02 6.34
C PRO A 156 9.29 -8.12 7.22
N ASP A 157 10.46 -7.74 6.69
CA ASP A 157 11.21 -6.62 7.22
C ASP A 157 10.47 -5.32 6.87
N PHE A 158 9.63 -4.87 7.80
CA PHE A 158 8.81 -3.67 7.62
C PHE A 158 9.66 -2.39 7.47
N GLU A 159 10.84 -2.35 8.08
CA GLU A 159 11.73 -1.18 7.94
C GLU A 159 12.32 -1.15 6.54
N ALA A 160 12.85 -2.28 6.05
CA ALA A 160 13.33 -2.38 4.67
C ALA A 160 12.23 -2.12 3.62
N ARG A 161 10.99 -2.54 3.89
CA ARG A 161 9.84 -2.24 3.00
C ARG A 161 9.51 -0.76 2.96
N GLU A 162 9.44 -0.10 4.12
CA GLU A 162 9.18 1.33 4.20
C GLU A 162 10.30 2.16 3.55
N VAL A 163 11.54 1.70 3.68
CA VAL A 163 12.73 2.20 2.97
C VAL A 163 12.52 2.06 1.45
N ALA A 164 12.17 0.86 0.96
CA ALA A 164 11.94 0.62 -0.46
C ALA A 164 10.79 1.46 -1.02
N ARG A 165 9.65 1.55 -0.31
CA ARG A 165 8.47 2.34 -0.70
C ARG A 165 8.77 3.83 -0.89
N ARG A 166 9.69 4.37 -0.09
CA ARG A 166 10.13 5.77 -0.18
C ARG A 166 11.32 5.96 -1.12
N THR A 167 11.79 4.90 -1.78
CA THR A 167 12.91 4.98 -2.73
C THR A 167 12.38 5.00 -4.14
N SER A 168 12.81 5.97 -4.94
CA SER A 168 12.47 6.05 -6.35
C SER A 168 13.71 6.39 -7.15
N GLN A 169 13.85 5.77 -8.33
CA GLN A 169 14.90 6.14 -9.28
C GLN A 169 14.61 7.47 -9.96
N ASN A 170 13.33 7.84 -10.06
CA ASN A 170 12.87 9.05 -10.71
C ASN A 170 11.55 9.54 -10.09
N PRO A 171 11.62 10.14 -8.89
CA PRO A 171 10.41 10.55 -8.16
C PRO A 171 9.57 11.54 -8.96
N LEU A 172 10.18 12.38 -9.80
CA LEU A 172 9.45 13.33 -10.64
C LEU A 172 8.56 12.63 -11.67
N VAL A 173 9.02 11.53 -12.27
CA VAL A 173 8.22 10.77 -13.25
C VAL A 173 7.05 10.07 -12.57
N GLU A 174 7.27 9.45 -11.41
CA GLU A 174 6.22 8.81 -10.62
C GLU A 174 5.15 9.82 -10.20
N ILE A 175 5.56 10.93 -9.58
CA ILE A 175 4.65 12.00 -9.14
C ILE A 175 3.84 12.57 -10.31
N LEU A 176 4.48 12.83 -11.46
CA LEU A 176 3.76 13.32 -12.64
C LEU A 176 2.80 12.28 -13.22
N GLY A 177 3.13 11.00 -13.12
CA GLY A 177 2.23 9.89 -13.49
C GLY A 177 0.96 9.91 -12.64
N ASP A 178 1.13 9.90 -11.32
CA ASP A 178 0.02 9.90 -10.36
C ASP A 178 -0.87 11.14 -10.51
N MET A 179 -0.25 12.32 -10.62
CA MET A 179 -0.98 13.57 -10.83
C MET A 179 -1.70 13.62 -12.17
N LYS A 180 -1.11 13.00 -13.22
CA LYS A 180 -1.73 12.95 -14.54
C LYS A 180 -2.96 12.08 -14.51
N GLU A 181 -2.86 10.89 -13.91
CA GLU A 181 -3.99 9.98 -13.74
C GLU A 181 -5.13 10.67 -12.99
N ALA A 182 -4.83 11.33 -11.87
CA ALA A 182 -5.81 12.08 -11.09
C ALA A 182 -6.47 13.22 -11.89
N CYS A 183 -5.69 13.96 -12.70
CA CYS A 183 -6.23 15.04 -13.53
C CYS A 183 -7.09 14.53 -14.70
N ASP A 184 -6.65 13.44 -15.35
CA ASP A 184 -7.38 12.81 -16.45
C ASP A 184 -8.75 12.28 -15.96
N ALA A 185 -8.81 11.70 -14.76
CA ALA A 185 -10.05 11.25 -14.12
C ALA A 185 -11.05 12.40 -13.87
N LEU A 186 -10.58 13.65 -13.80
CA LEU A 186 -11.40 14.85 -13.70
C LEU A 186 -11.74 15.48 -15.07
N GLY A 187 -11.36 14.82 -16.17
CA GLY A 187 -11.50 15.34 -17.53
C GLY A 187 -10.56 16.51 -17.84
N GLY A 188 -9.45 16.61 -17.11
CA GLY A 188 -8.46 17.66 -17.25
C GLY A 188 -7.24 17.26 -18.09
N GLU A 189 -6.30 18.19 -18.20
CA GLU A 189 -4.97 18.00 -18.78
C GLU A 189 -3.94 18.53 -17.77
N LEU A 190 -2.97 17.68 -17.39
CA LEU A 190 -1.89 18.06 -16.47
C LEU A 190 -0.80 18.84 -17.22
N ARG A 191 -0.37 19.97 -16.66
CA ARG A 191 0.70 20.81 -17.22
C ARG A 191 1.76 21.11 -16.17
N PRO A 192 2.95 20.48 -16.27
CA PRO A 192 4.11 20.86 -15.48
C PRO A 192 4.55 22.30 -15.75
N ARG A 193 4.94 23.03 -14.70
CA ARG A 193 5.44 24.41 -14.73
C ARG A 193 6.84 24.50 -14.14
N GLU A 194 7.48 25.64 -14.38
CA GLU A 194 8.74 25.99 -13.73
C GLU A 194 8.59 25.95 -12.18
N GLY A 195 9.64 25.47 -11.52
CA GLY A 195 9.67 25.27 -10.07
C GLY A 195 8.96 24.00 -9.58
N LEU A 196 8.52 23.12 -10.48
CA LEU A 196 8.00 21.79 -10.10
C LEU A 196 9.07 20.95 -9.44
N ALA A 197 10.27 20.93 -10.01
CA ALA A 197 11.42 20.19 -9.51
C ALA A 197 12.59 21.16 -9.36
N GLU A 198 13.19 21.20 -8.19
CA GLU A 198 14.32 22.06 -7.86
C GLU A 198 15.40 21.23 -7.18
N ALA A 199 16.62 21.33 -7.69
CA ALA A 199 17.79 20.80 -6.99
C ALA A 199 18.03 21.63 -5.73
N ILE A 200 18.09 20.95 -4.58
CA ILE A 200 18.34 21.58 -3.28
C ILE A 200 19.37 20.75 -2.53
N ASP A 201 20.00 21.34 -1.53
CA ASP A 201 20.94 20.64 -0.65
C ASP A 201 20.30 20.55 0.75
N ILE A 202 19.71 19.40 1.06
CA ILE A 202 19.04 19.12 2.34
C ILE A 202 20.06 18.68 3.38
N ASP A 203 21.01 17.83 3.01
CA ASP A 203 21.89 17.13 3.95
C ASP A 203 23.37 17.55 3.92
N GLY A 204 23.76 18.40 2.97
CA GLY A 204 25.12 18.89 2.78
C GLY A 204 26.01 17.96 1.97
N GLN A 205 25.44 16.97 1.26
CA GLN A 205 26.17 15.88 0.60
C GLN A 205 25.84 15.80 -0.90
N ASP A 206 26.74 15.17 -1.65
CA ASP A 206 26.45 14.69 -2.99
C ASP A 206 25.93 13.24 -2.92
N PRO A 207 25.03 12.81 -3.81
CA PRO A 207 24.41 13.58 -4.90
C PRO A 207 23.38 14.60 -4.41
N ILE A 208 23.16 15.66 -5.19
CA ILE A 208 22.22 16.74 -4.87
C ILE A 208 20.79 16.21 -4.65
N ASP A 209 20.12 16.79 -3.66
CA ASP A 209 18.76 16.43 -3.30
C ASP A 209 17.72 17.11 -4.21
N LEU A 210 16.48 16.64 -4.11
CA LEU A 210 15.37 17.09 -4.92
C LEU A 210 14.19 17.57 -4.07
N ARG A 211 13.76 18.80 -4.35
CA ARG A 211 12.44 19.31 -3.96
C ARG A 211 11.47 19.12 -5.11
N VAL A 212 10.30 18.56 -4.83
CA VAL A 212 9.17 18.56 -5.76
C VAL A 212 8.01 19.37 -5.17
N ASN A 213 7.65 20.47 -5.83
CA ASN A 213 6.49 21.31 -5.49
C ASN A 213 5.31 20.91 -6.36
N HIS A 214 4.44 20.05 -5.83
CA HIS A 214 3.36 19.41 -6.60
C HIS A 214 2.37 20.46 -7.15
N ALA A 215 2.24 21.62 -6.52
CA ALA A 215 1.38 22.71 -7.00
C ALA A 215 1.77 23.26 -8.38
N ARG A 216 3.01 23.00 -8.82
CA ARG A 216 3.50 23.40 -10.14
C ARG A 216 3.17 22.38 -11.24
N ALA A 217 2.44 21.30 -10.93
CA ALA A 217 1.79 20.45 -11.91
C ALA A 217 0.29 20.80 -11.93
N GLU A 218 -0.07 21.75 -12.81
CA GLU A 218 -1.41 22.33 -12.85
C GLU A 218 -2.37 21.42 -13.62
N CYS A 219 -3.53 21.10 -13.02
CA CYS A 219 -4.62 20.42 -13.72
C CYS A 219 -5.59 21.45 -14.31
N SER A 220 -5.91 21.35 -15.60
CA SER A 220 -6.84 22.29 -16.26
C SER A 220 -8.28 22.23 -15.72
N ALA A 221 -8.69 21.09 -15.15
CA ALA A 221 -10.02 20.90 -14.56
C ALA A 221 -10.15 21.46 -13.15
N VAL A 222 -9.05 21.52 -12.39
CA VAL A 222 -9.04 21.99 -10.99
C VAL A 222 -7.72 22.68 -10.63
N SER A 223 -7.80 23.95 -10.25
CA SER A 223 -6.62 24.79 -10.02
C SER A 223 -5.86 24.48 -8.72
N ASN A 224 -6.46 23.74 -7.78
CA ASN A 224 -5.92 23.47 -6.44
C ASN A 224 -5.92 21.97 -6.11
N MET A 225 -5.64 21.10 -7.08
CA MET A 225 -5.75 19.64 -6.90
C MET A 225 -5.02 19.11 -5.66
N VAL A 226 -3.84 19.68 -5.39
CA VAL A 226 -2.92 19.27 -4.30
C VAL A 226 -2.68 20.40 -3.30
N CYS A 227 -3.55 21.41 -3.28
CA CYS A 227 -3.44 22.57 -2.40
C CYS A 227 -4.68 22.68 -1.52
N GLY A 228 -4.46 22.90 -0.23
CA GLY A 228 -5.52 23.14 0.74
C GLY A 228 -5.22 24.37 1.60
N PRO A 229 -6.04 24.62 2.64
CA PRO A 229 -5.79 25.70 3.58
C PRO A 229 -4.38 25.62 4.18
N SER A 230 -3.87 24.43 4.45
CA SER A 230 -2.55 24.17 5.04
C SER A 230 -1.34 24.42 4.12
N GLY A 231 -1.56 24.88 2.89
CA GLY A 231 -0.51 25.00 1.86
C GLY A 231 -0.69 23.98 0.75
N CYS A 232 0.37 23.75 -0.02
CA CYS A 232 0.36 22.79 -1.11
C CYS A 232 1.30 21.62 -0.84
N LEU A 233 0.96 20.46 -1.40
CA LEU A 233 1.76 19.27 -1.27
C LEU A 233 3.17 19.52 -1.83
N THR A 234 4.17 19.22 -1.01
CA THR A 234 5.58 19.27 -1.37
C THR A 234 6.25 18.02 -0.81
N SER A 235 7.14 17.44 -1.60
CA SER A 235 7.98 16.32 -1.17
C SER A 235 9.45 16.67 -1.30
N LEU A 236 10.25 16.21 -0.34
CA LEU A 236 11.70 16.39 -0.29
C LEU A 236 12.38 15.03 -0.34
N TRP A 237 13.38 14.90 -1.20
CA TRP A 237 14.00 13.64 -1.58
C TRP A 237 15.51 13.76 -1.49
N LEU A 238 16.14 12.87 -0.73
CA LEU A 238 17.59 12.79 -0.61
C LEU A 238 18.19 12.09 -1.83
N GLY A 239 19.22 12.65 -2.44
CA GLY A 239 19.98 11.99 -3.49
C GLY A 239 20.81 10.84 -2.90
N LEU A 240 20.77 9.67 -3.54
CA LEU A 240 21.54 8.50 -3.13
C LEU A 240 22.64 8.17 -4.13
N GLU A 241 23.74 7.62 -3.64
CA GLU A 241 24.72 6.96 -4.51
C GLU A 241 24.04 5.89 -5.36
N GLY A 242 24.29 5.91 -6.68
CA GLY A 242 23.59 5.06 -7.65
C GLY A 242 22.48 5.75 -8.43
N GLY A 243 22.09 6.97 -8.03
CA GLY A 243 21.13 7.81 -8.76
C GLY A 243 19.68 7.68 -8.30
N ASP A 244 19.43 6.86 -7.28
CA ASP A 244 18.13 6.76 -6.62
C ASP A 244 17.90 7.96 -5.69
N TYR A 245 16.66 8.13 -5.27
CA TYR A 245 16.24 9.15 -4.32
C TYR A 245 15.45 8.53 -3.17
N ARG A 246 15.66 9.03 -1.94
CA ARG A 246 14.89 8.62 -0.75
C ARG A 246 14.00 9.76 -0.25
N GLN A 247 12.69 9.54 -0.20
CA GLN A 247 11.76 10.53 0.35
C GLN A 247 12.00 10.75 1.86
N ALA A 248 12.44 11.95 2.20
CA ALA A 248 12.68 12.39 3.58
C ALA A 248 11.46 13.10 4.19
N TYR A 249 10.62 13.69 3.35
CA TYR A 249 9.41 14.39 3.78
C TYR A 249 8.37 14.45 2.66
N GLU A 250 7.10 14.40 3.04
CA GLU A 250 5.97 14.75 2.20
C GLU A 250 4.88 15.37 3.04
N GLY A 251 4.35 16.51 2.60
CA GLY A 251 3.26 17.19 3.30
C GLY A 251 2.93 18.54 2.71
N ASN A 252 1.85 19.14 3.23
CA ASN A 252 1.43 20.47 2.82
C ASN A 252 2.30 21.54 3.49
N VAL A 253 2.92 22.39 2.67
CA VAL A 253 3.73 23.53 3.12
C VAL A 253 3.32 24.77 2.35
N GLN A 254 3.38 25.95 2.98
CA GLN A 254 3.19 27.23 2.30
C GLN A 254 4.49 27.70 1.65
N ASP A 255 5.59 27.53 2.38
CA ASP A 255 6.93 27.86 1.93
C ASP A 255 7.95 26.99 2.67
N LEU A 256 9.16 26.89 2.12
CA LEU A 256 10.27 26.19 2.77
C LEU A 256 11.60 26.89 2.51
N ARG A 257 12.48 26.82 3.50
CA ARG A 257 13.81 27.40 3.43
C ARG A 257 14.82 26.46 4.08
N MET A 258 15.93 26.22 3.38
CA MET A 258 17.10 25.59 3.97
C MET A 258 17.77 26.57 4.94
N VAL A 259 17.86 26.19 6.22
CA VAL A 259 18.54 27.01 7.24
C VAL A 259 20.04 26.73 7.21
N MET A 260 20.37 25.44 7.18
CA MET A 260 21.71 24.87 7.04
C MET A 260 21.54 23.39 6.66
N PRO A 261 22.60 22.71 6.19
CA PRO A 261 22.57 21.27 5.99
C PRO A 261 21.99 20.53 7.21
N GLY A 262 21.05 19.64 6.95
CA GLY A 262 20.29 18.88 7.93
C GLY A 262 19.17 19.64 8.65
N ILE A 263 18.92 20.93 8.38
CA ILE A 263 17.83 21.69 9.00
C ILE A 263 17.01 22.49 7.99
N VAL A 264 15.72 22.15 7.92
CA VAL A 264 14.72 22.79 7.07
C VAL A 264 13.75 23.59 7.93
N GLU A 265 13.47 24.84 7.54
CA GLU A 265 12.39 25.65 8.12
C GLU A 265 11.21 25.67 7.15
N MET A 266 10.04 25.25 7.62
CA MET A 266 8.82 25.20 6.81
C MET A 266 7.79 26.19 7.37
N GLU A 267 7.17 26.95 6.48
CA GLU A 267 6.01 27.76 6.79
C GLU A 267 4.74 26.93 6.61
N LEU A 268 3.96 26.83 7.68
CA LEU A 268 2.74 26.04 7.77
C LEU A 268 1.57 26.96 8.18
N VAL A 269 0.36 26.45 8.10
CA VAL A 269 -0.82 27.15 8.63
C VAL A 269 -1.00 26.86 10.10
N GLY A 270 -1.59 27.84 10.79
CA GLY A 270 -1.67 27.97 12.23
C GLY A 270 -2.15 26.73 12.94
N GLU A 271 -3.13 26.00 12.40
CA GLU A 271 -3.61 24.76 13.00
C GLU A 271 -2.52 23.67 13.09
N ALA A 272 -1.55 23.65 12.18
CA ALA A 272 -0.39 22.75 12.27
C ALA A 272 0.57 23.12 13.42
N CYS A 273 0.35 24.26 14.07
CA CYS A 273 1.14 24.79 15.18
C CYS A 273 0.31 25.18 16.39
N ASP A 274 -0.93 24.67 16.51
CA ASP A 274 -1.87 25.01 17.58
C ASP A 274 -2.20 26.52 17.68
N LEU A 275 -2.13 27.24 16.55
CA LEU A 275 -2.54 28.64 16.40
C LEU A 275 -3.92 28.75 15.72
N ALA A 276 -4.48 29.96 15.77
CA ALA A 276 -5.76 30.26 15.13
C ALA A 276 -5.75 29.98 13.61
N ALA A 277 -6.92 29.61 13.09
CA ALA A 277 -7.12 29.31 11.67
C ALA A 277 -6.63 30.45 10.76
N GLY A 278 -5.80 30.10 9.78
CA GLY A 278 -5.22 31.06 8.83
C GLY A 278 -4.03 31.87 9.35
N ALA A 279 -3.64 31.72 10.62
CA ALA A 279 -2.34 32.23 11.08
C ALA A 279 -1.21 31.50 10.34
N LYS A 280 -0.05 32.13 10.19
CA LYS A 280 1.15 31.48 9.67
C LYS A 280 2.04 31.11 10.83
N CYS A 281 2.66 29.94 10.78
CA CYS A 281 3.69 29.54 11.73
C CYS A 281 4.89 28.95 11.00
N LYS A 282 6.05 29.01 11.65
CA LYS A 282 7.27 28.39 11.14
C LYS A 282 7.67 27.27 12.09
N ARG A 283 7.96 26.10 11.52
CA ARG A 283 8.53 24.96 12.24
C ARG A 283 9.87 24.60 11.63
N ARG A 284 10.78 24.10 12.45
CA ARG A 284 12.06 23.58 11.99
C ARG A 284 12.06 22.07 12.10
N TYR A 285 12.63 21.44 11.10
CA TYR A 285 12.79 20.01 11.02
C TYR A 285 14.28 19.71 10.90
N ALA A 286 14.74 18.69 11.61
CA ALA A 286 16.08 18.16 11.47
C ALA A 286 16.05 16.85 10.70
N LEU A 287 17.06 16.64 9.86
CA LEU A 287 17.29 15.36 9.22
C LEU A 287 17.85 14.36 10.24
N VAL A 288 17.06 13.35 10.57
CA VAL A 288 17.42 12.25 11.48
C VAL A 288 17.40 10.96 10.65
N GLY A 289 18.58 10.40 10.39
CA GLY A 289 18.71 9.31 9.43
C GLY A 289 18.31 9.79 8.03
N ASP A 290 17.25 9.20 7.47
CA ASP A 290 16.72 9.51 6.14
C ASP A 290 15.36 10.24 6.18
N ARG A 291 15.04 10.88 7.32
CA ARG A 291 13.73 11.54 7.57
C ARG A 291 13.88 12.91 8.18
N LEU A 292 12.99 13.82 7.81
CA LEU A 292 12.83 15.08 8.50
C LEU A 292 11.90 14.93 9.71
N GLU A 293 12.45 15.16 10.91
CA GLU A 293 11.72 15.12 12.17
C GLU A 293 11.58 16.54 12.75
N LEU A 294 10.41 16.82 13.33
CA LEU A 294 10.14 18.13 13.93
C LEU A 294 11.12 18.38 15.09
N LEU A 295 11.92 19.45 15.00
CA LEU A 295 12.66 19.96 16.14
C LEU A 295 11.67 20.51 17.15
N ALA A 296 11.80 20.08 18.41
CA ALA A 296 10.90 20.46 19.49
C ALA A 296 10.60 21.98 19.44
N PRO A 297 9.32 22.35 19.64
CA PRO A 297 8.81 23.69 19.38
C PRO A 297 9.48 24.80 20.18
#